data_AF-A0A9N8EM46-F1
#
_entry.id   AF-A0A9N8EM46-F1
#
_cell.length_a   1.000
_cell.length_b   1.000
_cell.length_c   1.000
_cell.angle_alpha   90.00
_cell.angle_beta   90.00
_cell.angle_gamma   90.00
#
_symmetry.space_group_name_H-M   'P 1'
#
loop_
_entity.id
_entity.type
_entity.pdbx_description
1 polymer ?
#
loop_
_entity_poly.entity_id
_entity_poly.type
_entity_poly.pdbx_seq_one_letter_code
_entity_poly.pdbx_strand_id
1 'polypeptide(L)'
;MQNIDNSAEEEAVKDEAREFMTGLTGSGGGGDTPMGARSSKGAEIVGRWKAAYKNNESFSWDNDDMMWSSFWKMSYDEADSNENLEDTIAIVTTLLSQDGMKTPTMHANCFAVIHTLENLEIEGLFLFNGPDPEELFGANSETSWYTWSQLGPEATELVKNAVTELLRPVDGKLSGRAIKDTQVY
;
A
#
# COMPACT_ATOMS: atom_id res chain seq x y z
N MET A 1 42.84 -7.99 23.88
CA MET A 1 41.96 -6.91 23.39
C MET A 1 42.63 -6.30 22.17
N GLN A 2 42.23 -6.72 20.98
CA GLN A 2 42.64 -6.08 19.73
C GLN A 2 41.56 -5.04 19.40
N ASN A 3 41.92 -3.76 19.44
CA ASN A 3 41.11 -2.71 18.86
C ASN A 3 41.29 -2.80 17.35
N ILE A 4 40.24 -3.20 16.64
CA ILE A 4 40.22 -3.18 15.17
C ILE A 4 39.85 -1.74 14.79
N ASP A 5 40.80 -1.10 14.10
CA ASP A 5 40.71 0.25 13.54
C ASP A 5 39.84 0.21 12.28
N ASN A 6 38.54 0.52 12.41
CA ASN A 6 37.57 0.54 11.32
C ASN A 6 37.31 1.97 10.79
N SER A 7 38.30 2.86 10.83
CA SER A 7 38.06 4.29 10.55
C SER A 7 38.18 4.72 9.09
N ALA A 8 38.83 3.94 8.22
CA ALA A 8 39.09 4.36 6.83
C ALA A 8 38.05 3.86 5.81
N GLU A 9 37.59 2.61 5.94
CA GLU A 9 36.61 2.03 5.01
C GLU A 9 35.18 2.54 5.28
N GLU A 10 34.85 2.83 6.54
CA GLU A 10 33.52 3.34 6.92
C GLU A 10 33.32 4.80 6.49
N GLU A 11 34.40 5.60 6.47
CA GLU A 11 34.35 6.98 5.98
C GLU A 11 34.29 7.04 4.44
N ALA A 12 34.94 6.10 3.74
CA ALA A 12 34.83 6.00 2.28
C ALA A 12 33.40 5.69 1.81
N VAL A 13 32.70 4.80 2.51
CA VAL A 13 31.29 4.47 2.21
C VAL A 13 30.34 5.63 2.53
N LYS A 14 30.65 6.45 3.55
CA LYS A 14 29.86 7.64 3.89
C LYS A 14 30.09 8.79 2.90
N ASP A 15 31.31 8.91 2.37
CA ASP A 15 31.62 9.92 1.34
C ASP A 15 31.01 9.55 -0.02
N GLU A 16 30.98 8.27 -0.42
CA GLU A 16 30.21 7.83 -1.60
C GLU A 16 28.70 8.07 -1.43
N ALA A 17 28.15 7.82 -0.23
CA ALA A 17 26.75 8.12 0.05
C ALA A 17 26.44 9.63 0.04
N ARG A 18 27.40 10.48 0.42
CA ARG A 18 27.26 11.95 0.35
C ARG A 18 27.40 12.49 -1.07
N GLU A 19 28.29 11.94 -1.89
CA GLU A 19 28.39 12.28 -3.32
C GLU A 19 27.12 11.89 -4.08
N PHE A 20 26.53 10.73 -3.77
CA PHE A 20 25.25 10.31 -4.36
C PHE A 20 24.11 11.29 -4.00
N MET A 21 24.02 11.71 -2.75
CA MET A 21 22.98 12.64 -2.28
C MET A 21 23.17 14.07 -2.77
N THR A 22 24.40 14.51 -3.04
CA THR A 22 24.68 15.86 -3.56
C THR A 22 24.49 15.93 -5.09
N GLY A 23 24.82 14.87 -5.83
CA GLY A 23 24.57 14.77 -7.28
C GLY A 23 23.08 14.84 -7.65
N LEU A 24 22.18 14.49 -6.73
CA LEU A 24 20.72 14.55 -6.89
C LEU A 24 20.13 15.96 -6.88
N THR A 25 20.89 17.01 -6.54
CA THR A 25 20.33 18.37 -6.34
C THR A 25 20.76 19.43 -7.34
N GLY A 26 21.52 19.11 -8.39
CA GLY A 26 21.77 20.11 -9.43
C GLY A 26 22.60 19.68 -10.62
N SER A 27 21.93 19.39 -11.75
CA SER A 27 22.11 20.10 -13.04
C SER A 27 21.53 19.30 -14.21
N GLY A 28 20.41 19.77 -14.75
CA GLY A 28 20.14 19.85 -16.20
C GLY A 28 20.03 18.58 -17.05
N GLY A 29 18.79 18.24 -17.41
CA GLY A 29 18.39 18.02 -18.81
C GLY A 29 18.58 16.62 -19.41
N GLY A 30 17.47 15.90 -19.54
CA GLY A 30 17.36 14.69 -20.38
C GLY A 30 16.51 13.63 -19.68
N GLY A 31 15.32 13.39 -20.20
CA GLY A 31 14.32 12.51 -19.59
C GLY A 31 14.81 11.08 -19.40
N ASP A 32 14.65 10.61 -18.17
CA ASP A 32 14.12 9.30 -17.80
C ASP A 32 14.13 9.28 -16.26
N THR A 33 13.10 9.88 -15.66
CA THR A 33 12.73 9.46 -14.30
C THR A 33 12.38 7.98 -14.42
N PRO A 34 12.90 7.07 -13.58
CA PRO A 34 12.38 5.72 -13.57
C PRO A 34 10.89 5.85 -13.25
N MET A 35 10.04 5.64 -14.26
CA MET A 35 8.62 5.40 -14.05
C MET A 35 8.56 4.16 -13.16
N GLY A 36 8.36 4.35 -11.86
CA GLY A 36 8.07 3.24 -10.96
C GLY A 36 8.80 3.13 -9.62
N ALA A 37 9.50 4.17 -9.13
CA ALA A 37 10.06 4.14 -7.77
C ALA A 37 9.23 4.96 -6.77
N ARG A 38 9.25 4.57 -5.50
CA ARG A 38 8.69 5.32 -4.37
C ARG A 38 9.12 6.78 -4.43
N SER A 39 8.18 7.69 -4.16
CA SER A 39 8.43 9.13 -4.23
C SER A 39 7.80 9.87 -3.04
N SER A 40 8.32 11.06 -2.75
CA SER A 40 7.66 11.97 -1.79
C SER A 40 6.23 12.30 -2.23
N LYS A 41 6.04 12.49 -3.54
CA LYS A 41 4.74 12.74 -4.15
C LYS A 41 3.75 11.59 -3.91
N GLY A 42 4.18 10.34 -4.09
CA GLY A 42 3.35 9.17 -3.81
C GLY A 42 3.00 9.04 -2.32
N ALA A 43 3.93 9.33 -1.41
CA ALA A 43 3.63 9.36 0.03
C ALA A 43 2.61 10.45 0.40
N GLU A 44 2.69 11.64 -0.21
CA GLU A 44 1.68 12.69 -0.05
C GLU A 44 0.30 12.24 -0.54
N ILE A 45 0.25 11.51 -1.66
CA ILE A 45 -0.98 10.95 -2.21
C ILE A 45 -1.59 9.95 -1.22
N VAL A 46 -0.81 8.97 -0.74
CA VAL A 46 -1.25 8.00 0.28
C VAL A 46 -1.81 8.73 1.51
N GLY A 47 -1.06 9.70 2.04
CA GLY A 47 -1.47 10.49 3.20
C GLY A 47 -2.78 11.25 2.98
N ARG A 48 -2.94 11.90 1.82
CA ARG A 48 -4.17 12.62 1.46
C ARG A 48 -5.37 11.69 1.33
N TRP A 49 -5.20 10.51 0.73
CA TRP A 49 -6.27 9.52 0.60
C TRP A 49 -6.69 8.94 1.94
N LYS A 50 -5.73 8.62 2.81
CA LYS A 50 -5.97 8.18 4.19
C LYS A 50 -6.71 9.25 5.00
N ALA A 51 -6.32 10.51 4.88
CA ALA A 51 -7.00 11.63 5.52
C ALA A 51 -8.43 11.80 4.99
N ALA A 52 -8.61 11.77 3.67
CA ALA A 52 -9.93 11.86 3.05
C ALA A 52 -10.85 10.74 3.53
N TYR A 53 -10.36 9.49 3.57
CA TYR A 53 -11.09 8.35 4.12
C TYR A 53 -11.54 8.61 5.56
N LYS A 54 -10.60 8.97 6.44
CA LYS A 54 -10.86 9.19 7.88
C LYS A 54 -11.84 10.35 8.13
N ASN A 55 -11.73 11.42 7.36
CA ASN A 55 -12.54 12.63 7.53
C ASN A 55 -13.89 12.54 6.79
N ASN A 56 -14.18 11.42 6.13
CA ASN A 56 -15.36 11.24 5.30
C ASN A 56 -15.46 12.26 4.14
N GLU A 57 -14.33 12.74 3.61
CA GLU A 57 -14.26 13.72 2.51
C GLU A 57 -14.24 13.04 1.13
N SER A 58 -14.45 13.81 0.06
CA SER A 58 -14.34 13.30 -1.32
C SER A 58 -12.89 12.98 -1.69
N PHE A 59 -12.67 11.90 -2.44
CA PHE A 59 -11.35 11.55 -2.97
C PHE A 59 -10.98 12.42 -4.17
N SER A 60 -9.73 12.89 -4.20
CA SER A 60 -9.17 13.65 -5.32
C SER A 60 -8.60 12.72 -6.37
N TRP A 61 -9.20 12.73 -7.55
CA TRP A 61 -8.82 11.91 -8.68
C TRP A 61 -8.02 12.74 -9.68
N ASP A 62 -6.70 12.69 -9.57
CA ASP A 62 -5.78 13.29 -10.53
C ASP A 62 -5.04 12.17 -11.28
N ASN A 63 -5.06 12.20 -12.61
CA ASN A 63 -4.33 11.21 -13.41
C ASN A 63 -2.83 11.32 -13.18
N ASP A 64 -2.32 12.51 -12.85
CA ASP A 64 -0.90 12.68 -12.52
C ASP A 64 -0.56 11.96 -11.22
N ASP A 65 -1.49 11.91 -10.26
CA ASP A 65 -1.29 11.17 -9.01
C ASP A 65 -1.23 9.65 -9.23
N MET A 66 -1.92 9.13 -10.25
CA MET A 66 -1.88 7.70 -10.61
C MET A 66 -0.56 7.28 -11.27
N MET A 67 0.30 8.22 -11.68
CA MET A 67 1.67 7.91 -12.11
C MET A 67 2.58 7.61 -10.91
N TRP A 68 2.23 8.11 -9.73
CA TRP A 68 3.05 8.00 -8.50
C TRP A 68 2.46 7.03 -7.48
N SER A 69 1.31 6.44 -7.77
CA SER A 69 0.59 5.56 -6.86
C SER A 69 -0.19 4.50 -7.63
N SER A 70 -0.55 3.43 -6.95
CA SER A 70 -1.32 2.35 -7.55
C SER A 70 -2.37 1.80 -6.60
N PHE A 71 -3.52 1.44 -7.16
CA PHE A 71 -4.58 0.75 -6.44
C PHE A 71 -4.55 -0.73 -6.72
N TRP A 72 -4.66 -1.54 -5.67
CA TRP A 72 -4.63 -2.98 -5.75
C TRP A 72 -5.79 -3.56 -4.97
N LYS A 73 -6.67 -4.27 -5.68
CA LYS A 73 -7.68 -5.10 -5.05
C LYS A 73 -7.00 -6.37 -4.53
N MET A 74 -7.41 -6.80 -3.34
CA MET A 74 -7.07 -8.10 -2.77
C MET A 74 -8.32 -8.94 -2.52
N SER A 75 -8.20 -10.25 -2.69
CA SER A 75 -9.20 -11.25 -2.28
C SER A 75 -8.51 -12.44 -1.65
N TYR A 76 -9.00 -12.94 -0.51
CA TYR A 76 -8.44 -14.12 0.14
C TYR A 76 -8.82 -15.40 -0.60
N ASP A 77 -7.84 -16.25 -0.91
CA ASP A 77 -8.03 -17.38 -1.82
C ASP A 77 -8.73 -18.57 -1.15
N GLU A 78 -8.62 -18.70 0.17
CA GLU A 78 -9.10 -19.85 0.95
C GLU A 78 -10.40 -19.53 1.69
N ALA A 79 -11.26 -18.67 1.13
CA ALA A 79 -12.53 -18.29 1.77
C ALA A 79 -13.44 -19.50 2.03
N ASP A 80 -13.44 -20.49 1.14
CA ASP A 80 -14.22 -21.74 1.29
C ASP A 80 -13.74 -22.62 2.46
N SER A 81 -12.50 -22.40 2.93
CA SER A 81 -11.89 -23.10 4.06
C SER A 81 -12.18 -22.43 5.41
N ASN A 82 -12.81 -21.25 5.41
CA ASN A 82 -13.14 -20.53 6.63
C ASN A 82 -14.35 -21.16 7.35
N GLU A 83 -14.19 -21.47 8.64
CA GLU A 83 -15.25 -22.13 9.42
C GLU A 83 -16.16 -21.14 10.16
N ASN A 84 -15.63 -19.99 10.57
CA ASN A 84 -16.36 -19.01 11.35
C ASN A 84 -15.85 -17.57 11.17
N LEU A 85 -16.70 -16.62 11.54
CA LEU A 85 -16.46 -15.18 11.35
C LEU A 85 -15.31 -14.64 12.19
N GLU A 86 -15.16 -15.09 13.44
CA GLU A 86 -14.15 -14.55 14.37
C GLU A 86 -12.74 -14.89 13.87
N ASP A 87 -12.53 -16.14 13.48
CA ASP A 87 -11.25 -16.58 12.90
C ASP A 87 -10.98 -15.88 11.55
N THR A 88 -12.02 -15.68 10.73
CA THR A 88 -11.88 -14.96 9.46
C THR A 88 -11.45 -13.50 9.68
N ILE A 89 -11.99 -12.82 10.69
CA ILE A 89 -11.56 -11.47 11.10
C ILE A 89 -10.11 -11.47 11.60
N ALA A 90 -9.71 -12.53 12.30
CA ALA A 90 -8.34 -12.69 12.81
C ALA A 90 -7.31 -12.89 11.69
N ILE A 91 -7.69 -13.47 10.55
CA ILE A 91 -6.83 -13.56 9.35
C ILE A 91 -6.39 -12.15 8.89
N VAL A 92 -7.35 -11.22 8.76
CA VAL A 92 -7.06 -9.83 8.40
C VAL A 92 -6.21 -9.14 9.46
N THR A 93 -6.50 -9.39 10.74
CA THR A 93 -5.69 -8.86 11.85
C THR A 93 -4.25 -9.34 11.76
N THR A 94 -4.04 -10.61 11.42
CA THR A 94 -2.71 -11.22 11.26
C THR A 94 -1.96 -10.60 10.09
N LEU A 95 -2.63 -10.43 8.93
CA LEU A 95 -2.09 -9.74 7.77
C LEU A 95 -1.60 -8.34 8.15
N LEU A 96 -2.42 -7.54 8.82
CA LEU A 96 -2.09 -6.12 9.12
C LEU A 96 -1.13 -5.93 10.31
N SER A 97 -0.91 -6.97 11.12
CA SER A 97 -0.08 -6.90 12.33
C SER A 97 1.29 -7.56 12.20
N GLN A 98 1.69 -7.98 11.00
CA GLN A 98 3.06 -8.42 10.71
C GLN A 98 4.08 -7.32 11.02
N ASP A 99 5.29 -7.68 11.44
CA ASP A 99 6.27 -6.68 11.90
C ASP A 99 6.74 -5.75 10.78
N GLY A 100 6.84 -6.25 9.54
CA GLY A 100 7.12 -5.41 8.37
C GLY A 100 6.02 -4.36 8.11
N MET A 101 4.77 -4.69 8.46
CA MET A 101 3.63 -3.77 8.41
C MET A 101 3.66 -2.71 9.50
N LYS A 102 4.43 -2.85 10.58
CA LYS A 102 4.47 -1.83 11.66
C LYS A 102 5.50 -0.74 11.42
N THR A 103 6.28 -0.84 10.35
CA THR A 103 7.37 0.10 10.10
C THR A 103 6.85 1.48 9.70
N PRO A 104 7.52 2.58 10.10
CA PRO A 104 7.15 3.92 9.64
C PRO A 104 7.13 4.05 8.12
N THR A 105 8.04 3.34 7.45
CA THR A 105 8.12 3.29 5.99
C THR A 105 6.84 2.70 5.38
N MET A 106 6.36 1.55 5.88
CA MET A 106 5.12 0.97 5.38
C MET A 106 3.91 1.89 5.65
N HIS A 107 3.82 2.49 6.84
CA HIS A 107 2.73 3.42 7.16
C HIS A 107 2.71 4.68 6.29
N ALA A 108 3.85 5.12 5.77
CA ALA A 108 3.95 6.26 4.85
C ALA A 108 3.65 5.87 3.39
N ASN A 109 3.87 4.60 3.03
CA ASN A 109 3.80 4.13 1.65
C ASN A 109 2.55 3.30 1.34
N CYS A 110 1.75 2.94 2.35
CA CYS A 110 0.62 2.07 2.20
C CYS A 110 -0.58 2.56 3.01
N PHE A 111 -1.74 2.53 2.36
CA PHE A 111 -3.05 2.70 2.99
C PHE A 111 -3.95 1.57 2.51
N ALA A 112 -4.68 0.93 3.41
CA ALA A 112 -5.57 -0.17 3.05
C ALA A 112 -6.90 -0.12 3.81
N VAL A 113 -7.94 -0.62 3.14
CA VAL A 113 -9.26 -0.91 3.72
C VAL A 113 -9.63 -2.33 3.32
N ILE A 114 -9.91 -3.18 4.31
CA ILE A 114 -10.18 -4.60 4.11
C ILE A 114 -11.50 -4.93 4.82
N HIS A 115 -12.38 -5.64 4.12
CA HIS A 115 -13.69 -6.03 4.59
C HIS A 115 -13.78 -7.54 4.74
N THR A 116 -14.34 -7.98 5.86
CA THR A 116 -14.82 -9.35 6.04
C THR A 116 -16.32 -9.39 5.79
N LEU A 117 -16.76 -10.26 4.89
CA LEU A 117 -18.13 -10.34 4.42
C LEU A 117 -18.93 -11.44 5.14
N GLU A 118 -20.25 -11.42 4.98
CA GLU A 118 -21.16 -12.35 5.66
C GLU A 118 -21.00 -13.82 5.28
N ASN A 119 -20.43 -14.09 4.11
CA ASN A 119 -20.08 -15.41 3.60
C ASN A 119 -18.62 -15.80 3.90
N LEU A 120 -17.97 -15.13 4.86
CA LEU A 120 -16.59 -15.39 5.27
C LEU A 120 -15.54 -15.09 4.18
N GLU A 121 -15.92 -14.40 3.12
CA GLU A 121 -14.98 -13.85 2.15
C GLU A 121 -14.28 -12.61 2.71
N ILE A 122 -13.03 -12.41 2.30
CA ILE A 122 -12.24 -11.23 2.62
C ILE A 122 -11.91 -10.53 1.30
N GLU A 123 -12.31 -9.27 1.18
CA GLU A 123 -11.97 -8.40 0.05
C GLU A 123 -11.46 -7.06 0.55
N GLY A 124 -10.50 -6.47 -0.15
CA GLY A 124 -9.95 -5.19 0.26
C GLY A 124 -9.29 -4.43 -0.87
N LEU A 125 -8.90 -3.21 -0.55
CA LEU A 125 -8.16 -2.31 -1.41
C LEU A 125 -6.92 -1.80 -0.69
N PHE A 126 -5.80 -1.84 -1.40
CA PHE A 126 -4.55 -1.20 -1.02
C PHE A 126 -4.23 -0.07 -2.00
N LEU A 127 -3.71 1.03 -1.45
CA LEU A 127 -3.10 2.13 -2.17
C LEU A 127 -1.62 2.19 -1.81
N PHE A 128 -0.75 2.08 -2.82
CA PHE A 128 0.69 2.12 -2.64
C PHE A 128 1.32 3.39 -3.21
N ASN A 129 2.40 3.83 -2.58
CA ASN A 129 3.36 4.79 -3.12
C ASN A 129 4.25 4.08 -4.15
N GLY A 130 3.88 4.15 -5.42
CA GLY A 130 4.55 3.44 -6.50
C GLY A 130 3.61 2.54 -7.31
N PRO A 131 4.11 1.93 -8.39
CA PRO A 131 3.29 1.17 -9.34
C PRO A 131 2.95 -0.24 -8.84
N ASP A 132 3.72 -0.77 -7.87
CA ASP A 132 3.70 -2.18 -7.51
C ASP A 132 3.64 -2.40 -5.97
N PRO A 133 3.18 -3.57 -5.52
CA PRO A 133 3.04 -3.92 -4.11
C PRO A 133 4.24 -4.70 -3.53
N GLU A 134 5.43 -4.70 -4.16
CA GLU A 134 6.59 -5.51 -3.72
C GLU A 134 7.00 -5.22 -2.29
N GLU A 135 6.88 -3.96 -1.82
CA GLU A 135 7.18 -3.62 -0.43
C GLU A 135 6.26 -4.39 0.53
N LEU A 136 4.97 -4.55 0.19
CA LEU A 136 4.05 -5.37 0.96
C LEU A 136 4.49 -6.84 0.94
N PHE A 137 4.82 -7.39 -0.22
CA PHE A 137 5.19 -8.80 -0.38
C PHE A 137 6.50 -9.15 0.35
N GLY A 138 7.44 -8.22 0.42
CA GLY A 138 8.67 -8.39 1.20
C GLY A 138 8.44 -8.23 2.71
N ALA A 139 7.44 -7.43 3.11
CA ALA A 139 7.13 -7.12 4.51
C ALA A 139 6.15 -8.09 5.18
N ASN A 140 5.48 -8.95 4.39
CA ASN A 140 4.33 -9.70 4.85
C ASN A 140 4.27 -11.09 4.21
N SER A 141 4.43 -12.14 5.03
CA SER A 141 4.40 -13.52 4.55
C SER A 141 3.01 -14.02 4.17
N GLU A 142 1.94 -13.36 4.63
CA GLU A 142 0.57 -13.82 4.35
C GLU A 142 0.11 -13.49 2.93
N THR A 143 0.81 -12.60 2.20
CA THR A 143 0.32 -12.05 0.93
C THR A 143 0.11 -13.10 -0.16
N SER A 144 0.76 -14.26 -0.03
CA SER A 144 0.62 -15.41 -0.93
C SER A 144 -0.72 -16.15 -0.81
N TRP A 145 -1.49 -15.92 0.25
CA TRP A 145 -2.84 -16.46 0.43
C TRP A 145 -3.93 -15.60 -0.20
N TYR A 146 -3.53 -14.58 -0.97
CA TYR A 146 -4.43 -13.62 -1.57
C TYR A 146 -4.12 -13.45 -3.04
N THR A 147 -5.19 -13.36 -3.84
CA THR A 147 -5.12 -12.88 -5.20
C THR A 147 -5.09 -11.35 -5.20
N TRP A 148 -4.14 -10.78 -5.94
CA TRP A 148 -3.96 -9.34 -6.10
C TRP A 148 -4.24 -8.91 -7.54
N SER A 149 -4.94 -7.80 -7.72
CA SER A 149 -5.23 -7.25 -9.05
C SER A 149 -5.17 -5.73 -9.04
N GLN A 150 -4.37 -5.17 -9.93
CA GLN A 150 -4.26 -3.72 -10.06
C GLN A 150 -5.55 -3.13 -10.65
N LEU A 151 -6.01 -2.01 -10.08
CA LEU A 151 -7.11 -1.20 -10.60
C LEU A 151 -6.53 0.08 -11.20
N GLY A 152 -6.66 0.28 -12.52
CA GLY A 152 -6.04 1.40 -13.22
C GLY A 152 -5.08 0.94 -14.31
N PRO A 153 -4.09 1.76 -14.71
CA PRO A 153 -3.56 2.93 -14.01
C PRO A 153 -4.33 4.24 -14.22
N GLU A 154 -5.23 4.31 -15.19
CA GLU A 154 -5.97 5.54 -15.49
C GLU A 154 -7.16 5.73 -14.54
N ALA A 155 -7.39 6.96 -14.07
CA ALA A 155 -8.57 7.31 -13.26
C ALA A 155 -9.82 7.45 -14.14
N THR A 156 -10.19 6.37 -14.83
CA THR A 156 -11.46 6.26 -15.55
C THR A 156 -12.61 6.11 -14.57
N GLU A 157 -13.84 6.47 -14.95
CA GLU A 157 -15.01 6.32 -14.07
C GLU A 157 -15.21 4.87 -13.58
N LEU A 158 -14.83 3.86 -14.39
CA LEU A 158 -14.88 2.46 -13.96
C LEU A 158 -13.92 2.18 -12.80
N VAL A 159 -12.67 2.66 -12.90
CA VAL A 159 -11.67 2.53 -11.83
C VAL A 159 -12.11 3.30 -10.60
N LYS A 160 -12.61 4.53 -10.78
CA LYS A 160 -13.12 5.36 -9.68
C LYS A 160 -14.24 4.67 -8.93
N ASN A 161 -15.21 4.11 -9.64
CA ASN A 161 -16.33 3.41 -9.05
C ASN A 161 -15.88 2.15 -8.31
N ALA A 162 -15.02 1.33 -8.90
CA ALA A 162 -14.51 0.10 -8.28
C ALA A 162 -13.72 0.39 -6.98
N VAL A 163 -12.83 1.38 -7.01
CA VAL A 163 -12.07 1.82 -5.83
C VAL A 163 -12.99 2.43 -4.78
N THR A 164 -13.94 3.28 -5.18
CA THR A 164 -14.87 3.92 -4.24
C THR A 164 -15.80 2.90 -3.60
N GLU A 165 -16.26 1.89 -4.33
CA GLU A 165 -17.07 0.79 -3.78
C GLU A 165 -16.31 0.03 -2.69
N LEU A 166 -15.01 -0.24 -2.89
CA LEU A 166 -14.16 -0.90 -1.91
C LEU A 166 -13.74 0.00 -0.73
N LEU A 167 -13.61 1.32 -0.93
CA LEU A 167 -13.27 2.24 0.17
C LEU A 167 -14.50 2.63 0.97
N ARG A 168 -15.62 2.90 0.31
CA ARG A 168 -16.85 3.37 0.95
C ARG A 168 -18.06 2.60 0.43
N PRO A 169 -18.22 1.36 0.90
CA PRO A 169 -19.38 0.55 0.56
C PRO A 169 -20.66 1.25 1.04
N VAL A 170 -21.69 1.24 0.19
CA VAL A 170 -23.00 1.86 0.49
C VAL A 170 -23.87 0.86 1.24
N ASP A 171 -24.68 1.34 2.18
CA ASP A 171 -25.59 0.51 2.99
C ASP A 171 -24.91 -0.64 3.76
N GLY A 172 -23.61 -0.50 4.05
CA GLY A 172 -22.82 -1.53 4.73
C GLY A 172 -22.64 -2.81 3.90
N LYS A 173 -22.68 -2.69 2.56
CA LYS A 173 -22.59 -3.83 1.64
C LYS A 173 -21.53 -3.63 0.58
N LEU A 174 -20.80 -4.71 0.28
CA LEU A 174 -19.85 -4.78 -0.83
C LEU A 174 -20.40 -5.72 -1.90
N SER A 175 -20.67 -5.19 -3.10
CA SER A 175 -21.30 -5.94 -4.20
C SER A 175 -22.57 -6.69 -3.77
N GLY A 176 -23.37 -6.08 -2.88
CA GLY A 176 -24.63 -6.61 -2.35
C GLY A 176 -24.51 -7.56 -1.15
N ARG A 177 -23.29 -7.97 -0.77
CA ARG A 177 -23.01 -8.82 0.40
C ARG A 177 -22.82 -7.96 1.65
N ALA A 178 -23.40 -8.34 2.78
CA ALA A 178 -23.25 -7.57 4.01
C ALA A 178 -21.82 -7.65 4.55
N ILE A 179 -21.28 -6.50 4.96
CA ILE A 179 -19.99 -6.39 5.63
C ILE A 179 -20.18 -6.69 7.11
N LYS A 180 -19.36 -7.58 7.65
CA LYS A 180 -19.36 -7.97 9.06
C LYS A 180 -18.26 -7.30 9.86
N ASP A 181 -17.13 -7.01 9.21
CA ASP A 181 -16.02 -6.28 9.82
C ASP A 181 -15.27 -5.44 8.78
N THR A 182 -14.59 -4.40 9.24
CA THR A 182 -13.74 -3.56 8.39
C THR A 182 -12.50 -3.15 9.16
N GLN A 183 -11.34 -3.47 8.60
CA GLN A 183 -10.04 -3.11 9.15
C GLN A 183 -9.31 -2.16 8.21
N VAL A 184 -8.62 -1.19 8.80
CA VAL A 184 -7.98 -0.09 8.09
C VAL A 184 -6.53 0.00 8.55
N TYR A 185 -5.62 0.14 7.60
CA TYR A 185 -4.18 0.24 7.84
C TYR A 185 -3.65 1.68 7.74
#